data_AF-A0A7Y8I3K8-F1
#
_entry.id   AF-A0A7Y8I3K8-F1
#
_cell.length_a   1.000
_cell.length_b   1.000
_cell.length_c   1.000
_cell.angle_alpha   90.00
_cell.angle_beta   90.00
_cell.angle_gamma   90.00
#
_symmetry.space_group_name_H-M   'P 1'
#
loop_
_entity.id
_entity.type
_entity.pdbx_description
1 polymer ?
#
loop_
_entity_poly.entity_id
_entity_poly.type
_entity_poly.pdbx_seq_one_letter_code
_entity_poly.pdbx_strand_id
1 'polypeptide(L)'
;MNLKSYYKKIHEVESALDSDNVLVVSEATPDGGKAGVKTLTTKRVAAQLVVEGKARIASEDERAEWELAEEERREAARREELAQRIQVHVIPDPEPGRKPRQG
;
A
#
# COMPACT_ATOMS: atom_id res chain seq x y z
N MET A 1 -33.14 1.26 -9.57
CA MET A 1 -31.93 0.58 -10.10
C MET A 1 -32.25 -0.89 -10.33
N ASN A 2 -32.01 -1.43 -11.53
CA ASN A 2 -32.23 -2.85 -11.80
C ASN A 2 -30.99 -3.65 -11.36
N LEU A 3 -31.09 -4.37 -10.23
CA LEU A 3 -29.97 -5.13 -9.66
C LEU A 3 -29.40 -6.14 -10.65
N LYS A 4 -30.24 -6.79 -11.46
CA LYS A 4 -29.80 -7.78 -12.45
C LYS A 4 -28.92 -7.12 -13.51
N SER A 5 -29.33 -5.95 -14.01
CA SER A 5 -28.53 -5.17 -14.96
C SER A 5 -27.22 -4.66 -14.34
N TYR A 6 -27.22 -4.31 -13.05
CA TYR A 6 -26.03 -3.87 -12.33
C TYR A 6 -24.98 -4.98 -12.22
N TYR A 7 -25.37 -6.14 -11.70
CA TYR A 7 -24.43 -7.27 -11.58
C TYR A 7 -23.97 -7.80 -12.95
N LYS A 8 -24.82 -7.70 -13.99
CA LYS A 8 -24.42 -8.02 -15.36
C LYS A 8 -23.28 -7.11 -15.84
N LYS A 9 -23.37 -5.79 -15.62
CA LYS A 9 -22.32 -4.84 -15.97
C LYS A 9 -21.02 -5.11 -15.21
N ILE A 10 -21.10 -5.42 -13.91
CA ILE A 10 -19.91 -5.79 -13.13
C ILE A 10 -19.25 -7.01 -13.75
N HIS A 11 -20.02 -8.05 -14.07
CA HIS A 11 -19.47 -9.27 -14.64
C HIS A 11 -18.86 -9.04 -16.02
N GLU A 12 -19.46 -8.18 -16.85
CA GLU A 12 -18.91 -7.79 -18.16
C GLU A 12 -17.55 -7.11 -18.03
N VAL A 13 -17.41 -6.15 -17.10
CA VAL A 13 -16.11 -5.48 -16.83
C VAL A 13 -15.11 -6.46 -16.21
N GLU A 14 -15.54 -7.28 -15.27
CA GLU A 14 -14.71 -8.30 -14.60
C GLU A 14 -14.13 -9.31 -15.61
N SER A 15 -14.92 -9.73 -16.59
CA SER A 15 -14.50 -10.69 -17.63
C SER A 15 -13.52 -10.10 -18.63
N ALA A 16 -13.49 -8.77 -18.76
CA ALA A 16 -12.55 -8.07 -19.64
C ALA A 16 -11.17 -7.84 -18.97
N LEU A 17 -11.03 -8.17 -17.69
CA LEU A 17 -9.78 -8.02 -16.94
C LEU A 17 -9.00 -9.33 -16.95
N ASP A 18 -7.79 -9.30 -17.49
CA ASP A 18 -6.94 -10.50 -17.59
C ASP A 18 -6.30 -10.88 -16.24
N SER A 19 -5.91 -9.90 -15.42
CA SER A 19 -5.15 -10.11 -14.16
C SER A 19 -6.00 -10.07 -12.90
N ASP A 20 -5.78 -11.00 -11.96
CA ASP A 20 -6.52 -11.09 -10.70
C ASP A 20 -6.36 -9.84 -9.81
N ASN A 21 -5.21 -9.17 -9.94
CA ASN A 21 -4.88 -7.94 -9.24
C ASN A 21 -4.90 -6.75 -10.20
N VAL A 22 -5.85 -5.85 -9.97
CA VAL A 22 -6.10 -4.70 -10.83
C VAL A 22 -5.79 -3.43 -10.07
N LEU A 23 -4.89 -2.63 -10.63
CA LEU A 23 -4.60 -1.30 -10.12
C LEU A 23 -5.69 -0.35 -10.60
N VAL A 24 -6.35 0.31 -9.66
CA VAL A 24 -7.37 1.32 -9.95
C VAL A 24 -6.91 2.69 -9.47
N VAL A 25 -7.30 3.72 -10.19
CA VAL A 25 -7.08 5.13 -9.84
C VAL A 25 -8.42 5.71 -9.42
N SER A 26 -8.51 6.20 -8.19
CA SER A 26 -9.73 6.83 -7.69
C SER A 26 -10.08 8.08 -8.51
N GLU A 27 -11.36 8.21 -8.81
CA GLU A 27 -11.93 9.42 -9.39
C GLU A 27 -12.46 10.32 -8.26
N ALA A 28 -12.68 11.61 -8.56
CA ALA A 28 -13.27 12.53 -7.60
C ALA A 28 -14.72 12.09 -7.30
N THR A 29 -14.96 11.56 -6.11
CA THR A 29 -16.32 11.20 -5.69
C THR A 29 -16.98 12.35 -4.93
N PRO A 30 -18.31 12.54 -5.06
CA PRO A 30 -19.06 13.53 -4.28
C PRO A 30 -18.93 13.36 -2.75
N ASP A 31 -18.62 12.13 -2.31
CA ASP A 31 -18.48 11.75 -0.91
C ASP A 31 -17.13 12.16 -0.28
N GLY A 32 -16.34 12.99 -0.96
CA GLY A 32 -15.05 13.49 -0.46
C GLY A 32 -13.86 12.57 -0.74
N GLY A 33 -14.00 11.63 -1.67
CA GLY A 33 -12.89 10.79 -2.10
C GLY A 33 -11.77 11.60 -2.77
N LYS A 34 -10.53 11.36 -2.34
CA LYS A 34 -9.36 11.97 -2.97
C LYS A 34 -9.14 11.33 -4.34
N ALA A 35 -9.21 12.12 -5.40
CA ALA A 35 -8.88 11.66 -6.76
C ALA A 35 -7.39 11.37 -6.90
N GLY A 36 -7.04 10.43 -7.79
CA GLY A 36 -5.65 10.10 -8.14
C GLY A 36 -4.96 9.11 -7.20
N VAL A 37 -5.68 8.50 -6.25
CA VAL A 37 -5.11 7.48 -5.37
C VAL A 37 -5.08 6.15 -6.11
N LYS A 38 -3.85 5.64 -6.34
CA LYS A 38 -3.61 4.33 -6.94
C LYS A 38 -3.75 3.24 -5.88
N THR A 39 -4.64 2.27 -6.08
CA THR A 39 -4.92 1.18 -5.14
C THR A 39 -4.99 -0.15 -5.87
N LEU A 40 -4.25 -1.16 -5.38
CA LEU A 40 -4.31 -2.52 -5.91
C LEU A 40 -5.48 -3.27 -5.28
N THR A 41 -6.35 -3.82 -6.10
CA THR A 41 -7.55 -4.53 -5.63
C THR A 41 -7.85 -5.77 -6.49
N THR A 42 -8.84 -6.57 -6.09
CA THR A 42 -9.27 -7.75 -6.86
C THR A 42 -10.08 -7.35 -8.09
N LYS A 43 -10.10 -8.19 -9.14
CA LYS A 43 -10.93 -7.98 -10.36
C LYS A 43 -12.36 -7.54 -10.05
N ARG A 44 -13.02 -8.24 -9.13
CA ARG A 44 -14.41 -7.98 -8.75
C ARG A 44 -14.62 -6.58 -8.17
N VAL A 45 -13.73 -6.17 -7.26
CA VAL A 45 -13.81 -4.85 -6.63
C VAL A 45 -13.47 -3.75 -7.64
N ALA A 46 -12.45 -3.96 -8.49
CA ALA A 46 -12.13 -3.02 -9.56
C ALA A 46 -13.32 -2.83 -10.52
N ALA A 47 -13.94 -3.92 -10.98
CA ALA A 47 -15.11 -3.88 -11.84
C ALA A 47 -16.29 -3.14 -11.19
N GLN A 48 -16.53 -3.38 -9.89
CA GLN A 48 -17.55 -2.66 -9.15
C GLN A 48 -17.26 -1.15 -9.10
N LEU A 49 -16.04 -0.75 -8.75
CA LEU A 49 -15.65 0.66 -8.66
C LEU A 49 -15.78 1.39 -10.00
N VAL A 50 -15.45 0.70 -11.10
CA VAL A 50 -15.60 1.22 -12.46
C VAL A 50 -17.07 1.40 -12.84
N VAL A 51 -17.92 0.39 -12.57
CA VAL A 51 -19.37 0.49 -12.85
C VAL A 51 -20.05 1.57 -12.02
N GLU A 52 -19.59 1.79 -10.79
CA GLU A 52 -20.06 2.85 -9.91
C GLU A 52 -19.47 4.24 -10.27
N GLY A 53 -18.52 4.33 -11.21
CA GLY A 53 -17.87 5.57 -11.60
C GLY A 53 -16.97 6.18 -10.53
N LYS A 54 -16.51 5.37 -9.57
CA LYS A 54 -15.68 5.80 -8.43
C LYS A 54 -14.18 5.68 -8.72
N ALA A 55 -13.81 4.87 -9.70
CA ALA A 55 -12.43 4.68 -10.11
C ALA A 55 -12.34 4.29 -11.58
N ARG A 56 -11.16 4.47 -12.16
CA ARG A 56 -10.79 3.92 -13.47
C ARG A 56 -9.69 2.89 -13.33
N ILE A 57 -9.58 2.00 -14.31
CA ILE A 57 -8.43 1.08 -14.41
C ILE A 57 -7.20 1.92 -14.75
N ALA A 58 -6.09 1.68 -14.04
CA ALA A 58 -4.82 2.32 -14.34
C ALA A 58 -4.28 1.83 -15.69
N SER A 59 -3.62 2.72 -16.43
CA SER A 59 -2.87 2.34 -17.63
C SER A 59 -1.69 1.43 -17.30
N GLU A 60 -1.11 0.77 -18.30
CA GLU A 60 0.09 -0.06 -18.12
C GLU A 60 1.28 0.75 -17.60
N ASP A 61 1.48 1.98 -18.10
CA ASP A 61 2.52 2.89 -17.61
C ASP A 61 2.30 3.22 -16.14
N GLU A 62 1.09 3.62 -15.75
CA GLU A 62 0.76 3.95 -14.36
C GLU A 62 0.92 2.76 -13.40
N ARG A 63 0.71 1.53 -13.92
CA ARG A 63 0.96 0.29 -13.20
C ARG A 63 2.45 0.06 -12.99
N ALA A 64 3.25 0.17 -14.04
CA ALA A 64 4.70 -0.01 -13.96
C ALA A 64 5.32 1.00 -12.98
N GLU A 65 4.92 2.27 -13.05
CA GLU A 65 5.36 3.30 -12.10
C GLU A 65 4.99 2.95 -10.64
N TRP A 66 3.79 2.43 -10.44
CA TRP A 66 3.31 2.07 -9.10
C TRP A 66 4.06 0.86 -8.54
N GLU A 67 4.34 -0.14 -9.38
CA GLU A 67 5.10 -1.33 -8.97
C GLU A 67 6.52 -0.97 -8.56
N LEU A 68 7.19 -0.09 -9.30
CA LEU A 68 8.51 0.43 -8.95
C LEU A 68 8.47 1.18 -7.61
N ALA A 69 7.52 2.10 -7.44
CA ALA A 69 7.38 2.87 -6.21
C ALA A 69 7.06 1.99 -4.99
N GLU A 70 6.26 0.93 -5.15
CA GLU A 70 5.97 -0.02 -4.09
C GLU A 70 7.17 -0.88 -3.71
N GLU A 71 8.00 -1.27 -4.66
CA GLU A 71 9.24 -1.97 -4.38
C GLU A 71 10.17 -1.11 -3.52
N GLU A 72 10.39 0.14 -3.91
CA GLU A 72 11.18 1.10 -3.14
C GLU A 72 10.62 1.33 -1.73
N ARG A 73 9.30 1.51 -1.62
CA ARG A 73 8.63 1.69 -0.33
C ARG A 73 8.77 0.47 0.57
N ARG A 74 8.65 -0.75 0.01
CA ARG A 74 8.84 -2.00 0.74
C ARG A 74 10.28 -2.15 1.22
N GLU A 75 11.25 -1.78 0.39
CA GLU A 75 12.66 -1.80 0.79
C GLU A 75 12.98 -0.80 1.90
N ALA A 76 12.43 0.40 1.82
CA ALA A 76 12.58 1.40 2.88
C ALA A 76 11.97 0.88 4.20
N ALA A 77 10.75 0.36 4.17
CA ALA A 77 10.09 -0.22 5.34
C ALA A 77 10.88 -1.40 5.94
N ARG A 78 11.45 -2.29 5.11
CA ARG A 78 12.33 -3.38 5.57
C ARG A 78 13.59 -2.85 6.26
N ARG A 79 14.21 -1.80 5.72
CA ARG A 79 15.39 -1.16 6.32
C ARG A 79 15.06 -0.53 7.68
N GLU A 80 13.93 0.15 7.78
CA GLU A 80 13.44 0.72 9.04
C GLU A 80 13.16 -0.35 10.10
N GLU A 81 12.50 -1.45 9.73
CA GLU A 81 12.24 -2.56 10.65
C GLU A 81 13.54 -3.16 11.20
N LEU A 82 14.54 -3.37 10.33
CA LEU A 82 15.86 -3.87 10.74
C LEU A 82 16.57 -2.90 11.68
N ALA A 83 16.51 -1.59 11.41
CA ALA A 83 17.11 -0.57 12.26
C ALA A 83 16.46 -0.52 13.66
N GLN A 84 15.14 -0.69 13.75
CA GLN A 84 14.41 -0.74 15.02
C GLN A 84 14.75 -1.97 15.87
N ARG A 85 15.17 -3.08 15.25
CA ARG A 85 15.55 -4.31 15.96
C ARG A 85 16.97 -4.28 16.54
N ILE A 86 17.77 -3.26 16.26
CA ILE A 86 19.11 -3.10 16.85
C ILE A 86 18.95 -2.54 18.28
N GLN A 87 18.91 -3.43 19.27
CA GLN A 87 19.02 -3.05 20.67
C GLN A 87 20.48 -2.63 20.98
N VAL A 88 20.73 -1.33 21.11
CA VAL A 88 22.05 -0.82 21.52
C VAL A 88 22.18 -0.92 23.04
N HIS A 89 22.97 -1.88 23.53
CA HIS A 89 23.42 -1.89 24.92
C HIS A 89 24.69 -1.03 25.04
N VAL A 90 24.56 0.15 25.63
CA VAL A 90 25.71 0.97 26.02
C VAL A 90 26.26 0.41 27.33
N ILE A 91 27.46 -0.17 27.30
CA ILE A 91 28.21 -0.51 28.52
C ILE A 91 29.03 0.73 28.89
N PRO A 92 28.75 1.39 30.03
CA PRO A 92 29.61 2.48 30.51
C PRO A 92 30.98 1.91 30.91
N ASP A 93 32.04 2.62 30.51
CA ASP A 93 33.41 2.28 30.88
C ASP A 93 33.58 2.39 32.40
N PRO A 94 34.04 1.35 33.11
CA PRO A 94 34.22 1.40 34.55
C PRO A 94 35.37 2.36 34.90
N GLU A 95 35.03 3.47 35.57
CA GLU A 95 36.03 4.42 36.07
C GLU A 95 37.10 3.70 36.94
N PRO A 96 38.41 3.97 36.69
CA PRO A 96 39.48 3.32 37.42
C PRO A 96 39.55 3.83 38.88
N GLY A 97 39.03 3.01 39.80
CA GLY A 97 39.56 2.74 41.14
C GLY A 97 39.78 3.90 42.10
N ARG A 98 38.79 4.16 42.98
CA ARG A 98 39.05 4.79 44.29
C ARG A 98 39.40 3.72 45.33
N LYS A 99 40.64 3.72 45.81
CA LYS A 99 41.10 2.86 46.92
C LYS A 99 40.37 3.22 48.23
N PRO A 100 39.93 2.22 49.04
CA PRO A 100 39.33 2.50 50.33
C PRO A 100 40.38 2.97 51.34
N ARG A 101 40.04 4.00 52.11
CA ARG A 101 40.81 4.47 53.26
C ARG A 101 40.61 3.47 54.41
N GLN A 102 41.71 2.83 54.82
CA GLN A 102 41.78 1.98 56.00
C GLN A 102 41.90 2.90 57.22
N GLY A 103 41.04 2.70 58.21
CA GLY A 103 41.04 3.35 59.52
C GLY A 103 40.87 2.30 60.60
#